data_AF-A0A966F3B7-F1
#
_entry.id   AF-A0A966F3B7-F1
#
_cell.length_a   1.000
_cell.length_b   1.000
_cell.length_c   1.000
_cell.angle_alpha   90.00
_cell.angle_beta   90.00
_cell.angle_gamma   90.00
#
_symmetry.space_group_name_H-M   'P 1'
#
loop_
_entity.id
_entity.type
_entity.pdbx_description
1 polymer ?
#
loop_
_entity_poly.entity_id
_entity_poly.type
_entity_poly.pdbx_seq_one_letter_code
_entity_poly.pdbx_strand_id
1 'polypeptide(L)' 'MAANSNLTIKAQEAVQGAIQAATGRGNPEVIPSHLLHALLAQAEGLTPRLLAKVGVPLDRL' A
#
# COMPACT_ATOMS: atom_id res chain seq x y z
N MET A 1 -6.10 19.46 -17.45
CA MET A 1 -5.25 18.57 -16.62
C MET A 1 -6.18 17.68 -15.81
N ALA A 2 -6.70 16.60 -16.41
CA ALA A 2 -7.66 15.74 -15.74
C ALA A 2 -6.90 14.83 -14.77
N ALA A 3 -7.07 15.05 -13.47
CA ALA A 3 -6.69 14.08 -12.44
C ALA A 3 -7.67 12.90 -12.53
N ASN A 4 -7.46 12.02 -13.51
CA ASN A 4 -8.32 10.84 -13.71
C ASN A 4 -7.88 9.72 -12.76
N SER A 5 -8.09 9.94 -11.46
CA SER A 5 -7.75 8.99 -10.41
C SER A 5 -8.83 7.91 -10.34
N ASN A 6 -8.69 6.81 -11.07
CA ASN A 6 -9.50 5.58 -10.91
C ASN A 6 -9.25 4.88 -9.55
N LEU A 7 -8.68 5.59 -8.59
CA LEU A 7 -8.27 5.09 -7.29
C LEU A 7 -9.18 5.71 -6.22
N THR A 8 -9.62 4.88 -5.28
CA THR A 8 -10.26 5.38 -4.06
C THR A 8 -9.29 6.29 -3.29
N ILE A 9 -9.81 7.12 -2.38
CA ILE A 9 -8.96 7.99 -1.55
C ILE A 9 -7.92 7.17 -0.78
N LYS A 10 -8.32 6.07 -0.14
CA LYS A 10 -7.39 5.16 0.54
C LYS A 10 -6.35 4.54 -0.42
N ALA A 11 -6.72 4.22 -1.66
CA ALA A 11 -5.73 3.73 -2.62
C ALA A 11 -4.71 4.81 -3.02
N GLN A 12 -5.14 6.07 -3.15
CA GLN A 12 -4.24 7.20 -3.41
C GLN A 12 -3.28 7.41 -2.22
N GLU A 13 -3.79 7.38 -0.99
CA GLU A 13 -2.96 7.44 0.24
C GLU A 13 -1.92 6.31 0.29
N ALA A 14 -2.30 5.08 -0.07
CA ALA A 14 -1.39 3.94 -0.08
C ALA A 14 -0.25 4.14 -1.08
N VAL A 15 -0.55 4.65 -2.27
CA VAL A 15 0.47 4.96 -3.29
C VAL A 15 1.43 6.04 -2.78
N GLN A 16 0.91 7.09 -2.14
CA GLN A 16 1.77 8.12 -1.54
C GLN A 16 2.64 7.55 -0.40
N GLY A 17 2.07 6.72 0.46
CA GLY A 17 2.80 6.03 1.52
C GLY A 17 3.92 5.12 0.98
N ALA A 18 3.67 4.43 -0.13
CA ALA A 18 4.67 3.57 -0.79
C ALA A 18 5.86 4.39 -1.32
N ILE A 19 5.59 5.54 -1.95
CA ILE A 19 6.62 6.47 -2.43
C ILE A 19 7.46 7.01 -1.27
N GLN A 20 6.81 7.41 -0.17
CA GLN A 20 7.49 7.90 1.03
C GLN A 20 8.36 6.82 1.66
N ALA A 21 7.85 5.59 1.77
CA ALA A 21 8.59 4.47 2.34
C ALA A 21 9.82 4.08 1.49
N ALA A 22 9.69 4.06 0.17
CA ALA A 22 10.81 3.78 -0.74
C ALA A 22 11.88 4.88 -0.64
N THR A 23 11.46 6.15 -0.78
CA THR A 23 12.35 7.31 -0.71
C THR A 23 13.06 7.40 0.65
N GLY A 24 12.31 7.23 1.74
CA GLY A 24 12.83 7.30 3.11
C GLY A 24 13.86 6.21 3.43
N ARG A 25 13.88 5.12 2.67
CA ARG A 25 14.86 4.03 2.77
C ARG A 25 15.98 4.11 1.72
N GLY A 26 16.00 5.15 0.89
CA GLY A 26 16.98 5.32 -0.19
C GLY A 26 16.78 4.34 -1.36
N ASN A 27 15.60 3.73 -1.48
CA ASN A 27 15.30 2.84 -2.59
C ASN A 27 15.07 3.66 -3.87
N PRO A 28 15.77 3.38 -4.98
CA PRO A 28 15.71 4.19 -6.19
C PRO A 28 14.40 4.04 -6.97
N GLU A 29 13.62 3.00 -6.68
CA GLU A 29 12.37 2.70 -7.37
C GLU A 29 11.28 2.24 -6.39
N VAL A 30 10.03 2.62 -6.69
CA VAL A 30 8.85 2.15 -5.97
C VAL A 30 8.37 0.84 -6.59
N ILE A 31 8.81 -0.27 -6.01
CA ILE A 31 8.35 -1.61 -6.38
C ILE A 31 7.06 -2.04 -5.64
N PRO A 32 6.34 -3.08 -6.11
CA PRO A 32 5.07 -3.53 -5.51
C PRO A 32 5.10 -3.88 -4.01
N SER A 33 6.24 -4.33 -3.49
CA SER A 33 6.38 -4.62 -2.05
C SER A 33 6.23 -3.37 -1.18
N HIS A 34 6.63 -2.19 -1.66
CA HIS A 34 6.39 -0.92 -0.96
C HIS A 34 4.90 -0.60 -0.89
N LEU A 35 4.17 -0.84 -1.99
CA LEU A 35 2.73 -0.64 -2.03
C LEU A 35 2.01 -1.61 -1.09
N LEU A 36 2.40 -2.89 -1.07
CA LEU A 36 1.87 -3.86 -0.12
C LEU A 36 2.12 -3.41 1.32
N HIS A 37 3.34 -2.98 1.64
CA HIS A 37 3.67 -2.46 2.98
C HIS A 37 2.77 -1.27 3.36
N ALA A 38 2.60 -0.30 2.47
CA ALA A 38 1.73 0.86 2.72
C ALA A 38 0.26 0.44 2.91
N LEU A 39 -0.25 -0.48 2.09
CA LEU A 39 -1.62 -1.02 2.20
C LEU A 39 -1.85 -1.78 3.51
N LEU A 40 -0.82 -2.46 4.04
CA LEU A 40 -0.86 -3.16 5.32
C LEU A 40 -0.78 -2.20 6.52
N ALA A 41 -0.02 -1.12 6.39
CA ALA A 41 0.15 -0.12 7.44
C ALA A 41 -1.03 0.87 7.57
N GLN A 42 -1.92 0.94 6.58
CA GLN A 42 -3.07 1.83 6.61
C GLN A 42 -4.06 1.48 7.73
N ALA A 43 -4.33 2.45 8.59
CA ALA A 43 -5.41 2.35 9.57
C ALA A 43 -6.77 2.13 8.89
N GLU A 44 -7.51 1.15 9.39
CA GLU A 44 -8.80 0.72 8.82
C GLU A 44 -8.72 0.31 7.34
N GLY A 45 -7.53 -0.11 6.89
CA GLY A 45 -7.31 -0.65 5.55
C GLY A 45 -8.05 -1.97 5.33
N LEU A 46 -8.47 -2.23 4.08
CA LEU A 46 -9.16 -3.46 3.72
C LEU A 46 -8.18 -4.64 3.52
N THR A 47 -6.93 -4.35 3.14
CA THR A 47 -5.92 -5.34 2.75
C THR A 47 -5.65 -6.40 3.81
N PRO A 48 -5.44 -6.06 5.11
CA PRO A 48 -5.33 -7.05 6.18
C PRO A 48 -6.50 -8.06 6.22
N ARG A 49 -7.73 -7.56 6.04
CA ARG A 49 -8.95 -8.37 6.11
C ARG A 49 -9.11 -9.29 4.89
N LEU A 50 -8.74 -8.80 3.70
CA LEU A 50 -8.77 -9.59 2.47
C LEU A 50 -7.76 -10.73 2.53
N LEU A 51 -6.53 -10.44 2.98
CA LEU A 51 -5.48 -11.45 3.15
C LEU A 51 -5.90 -12.52 4.15
N ALA A 52 -6.44 -12.13 5.31
CA ALA A 52 -7.00 -13.07 6.28
C ALA A 52 -8.12 -13.94 5.67
N LYS A 53 -9.03 -13.34 4.87
CA LYS A 53 -10.14 -14.05 4.22
C LYS A 53 -9.67 -15.11 3.22
N VAL A 54 -8.53 -14.89 2.56
CA VAL A 54 -7.94 -15.87 1.62
C VAL A 54 -6.91 -16.79 2.29
N GLY A 55 -6.76 -16.74 3.61
CA GLY A 55 -5.88 -17.62 4.37
C GLY A 55 -4.40 -17.21 4.38
N VAL A 56 -4.07 -15.96 4.08
CA VAL A 56 -2.71 -15.40 4.19
C VAL A 56 -2.57 -14.69 5.55
N PRO A 57 -1.82 -15.25 6.49
CA PRO A 57 -1.64 -14.64 7.80
C PRO A 57 -0.58 -13.52 7.73
N LEU A 58 -0.83 -12.40 8.44
CA LEU A 58 -0.04 -11.18 8.32
C LEU A 58 1.32 -11.24 9.01
N ASP A 59 1.48 -12.15 9.97
CA ASP A 59 2.75 -12.43 10.66
C ASP A 59 3.81 -13.06 9.73
N ARG A 60 3.42 -13.45 8.52
CA ARG A 60 4.32 -13.98 7.47
C ARG A 60 4.71 -12.94 6.42
N LEU A 61 4.29 -11.68 6.57
CA LEU A 61 4.54 -10.56 5.65
C LEU A 61 5.40 -9.50 6.31
#